data_AF-X1UCU0-F1
#
_entry.id   AF-X1UCU0-F1
#
_cell.length_a   1.000
_cell.length_b   1.000
_cell.length_c   1.000
_cell.angle_alpha   90.00
_cell.angle_beta   90.00
_cell.angle_gamma   90.00
#
_symmetry.space_group_name_H-M   'P 1'
#
loop_
_entity.id
_entity.type
_entity.pdbx_description
1 polymer ?
#
loop_
_entity_poly.entity_id
_entity_poly.type
_entity_poly.pdbx_seq_one_letter_code
_entity_poly.pdbx_strand_id
1 'polypeptide(L)'
;NPDSTSMNLSGWTLSDDGTDVETLAGFNGSSTILEAHGYAVITDEDSVVVIPNTSIHLTTQDNSMCSYGLSNSGETIILRDDENKIVDVVTYDDWVDENHSLERVDINGYSSDPDNWAESIEGGTPGQENSVSVSGGCDWTLQIILNGSVFEDPEFQIKVVKLKGEERANLTVEKWIEDSTGNIDKTYSPRYIKNILNYQTSSKYSPSLAKGDAYFIKANITNVSCEDANLSNNLISAMIFVVDEEQSINPNSSINISE
;
A
#
# COMPACT_ATOMS: atom_id res chain seq x y z
N ASN A 1 -0.27 -11.87 12.01
CA ASN A 1 0.08 -10.79 12.95
C ASN A 1 1.00 -9.82 12.24
N PRO A 2 0.53 -8.66 11.77
CA PRO A 2 1.40 -7.70 11.07
C PRO A 2 2.39 -6.99 12.02
N ASP A 3 2.20 -7.08 13.33
CA ASP A 3 2.98 -6.34 14.32
C ASP A 3 4.33 -6.99 14.64
N SER A 4 5.23 -6.17 15.20
CA SER A 4 6.58 -6.57 15.66
C SER A 4 6.60 -7.22 17.05
N THR A 5 5.43 -7.42 17.66
CA THR A 5 5.27 -8.07 18.98
C THR A 5 4.26 -9.19 18.90
N SER A 6 4.42 -10.20 19.75
CA SER A 6 3.42 -11.27 19.86
C SER A 6 2.11 -10.76 20.44
N MET A 7 1.03 -11.47 20.10
CA MET A 7 -0.32 -11.19 20.56
C MET A 7 -0.99 -12.47 21.06
N ASN A 8 -1.89 -12.34 22.02
CA ASN A 8 -2.68 -13.47 22.50
C ASN A 8 -4.08 -13.40 21.90
N LEU A 9 -4.46 -14.43 21.16
CA LEU A 9 -5.77 -14.54 20.51
C LEU A 9 -6.83 -15.23 21.40
N SER A 10 -6.51 -15.51 22.66
CA SER A 10 -7.46 -16.07 23.62
C SER A 10 -8.66 -15.14 23.77
N GLY A 11 -9.88 -15.67 23.60
CA GLY A 11 -11.12 -14.90 23.72
C GLY A 11 -11.50 -14.11 22.48
N TRP A 12 -10.68 -14.13 21.42
CA TRP A 12 -11.06 -13.60 20.12
C TRP A 12 -12.20 -14.44 19.52
N THR A 13 -13.01 -13.81 18.68
CA THR A 13 -14.16 -14.47 18.05
C THR A 13 -14.19 -14.27 16.54
N LEU A 14 -14.71 -15.28 15.85
CA LEU A 14 -15.00 -15.29 14.42
C LEU A 14 -16.51 -15.46 14.23
N SER A 15 -17.10 -14.82 13.21
CA SER A 15 -18.53 -14.94 12.87
C SER A 15 -18.74 -14.73 11.38
N ASP A 16 -19.79 -15.33 10.84
CA ASP A 16 -20.30 -15.14 9.47
C ASP A 16 -21.62 -14.34 9.49
N ASP A 17 -21.75 -13.35 8.61
CA ASP A 17 -22.92 -12.45 8.50
C ASP A 17 -23.39 -11.80 9.82
N GLY A 18 -22.50 -11.75 10.82
CA GLY A 18 -22.79 -11.28 12.16
C GLY A 18 -23.68 -12.21 13.00
N THR A 19 -23.89 -13.44 12.53
CA THR A 19 -24.48 -14.57 13.26
C THR A 19 -23.38 -15.53 13.75
N ASP A 20 -23.75 -16.53 14.55
CA ASP A 20 -22.89 -17.65 14.94
C ASP A 20 -21.46 -17.26 15.37
N VAL A 21 -21.39 -16.57 16.51
CA VAL A 21 -20.14 -16.07 17.08
C VAL A 21 -19.36 -17.22 17.74
N GLU A 22 -18.26 -17.60 17.11
CA GLU A 22 -17.37 -18.67 17.54
C GLU A 22 -16.16 -18.15 18.30
N THR A 23 -15.90 -18.70 19.48
CA THR A 23 -14.70 -18.36 20.26
C THR A 23 -13.52 -19.18 19.79
N LEU A 24 -12.39 -18.52 19.52
CA LEU A 24 -11.16 -19.17 19.09
C LEU A 24 -10.44 -19.85 20.27
N ALA A 25 -10.02 -21.10 20.05
CA ALA A 25 -9.19 -21.87 20.96
C ALA A 25 -7.99 -22.47 20.23
N GLY A 26 -6.92 -22.82 20.96
CA GLY A 26 -5.81 -23.56 20.36
C GLY A 26 -6.20 -25.01 20.11
N PHE A 27 -5.90 -25.53 18.91
CA PHE A 27 -6.18 -26.91 18.54
C PHE A 27 -5.60 -27.89 19.56
N ASN A 28 -6.41 -28.83 20.06
CA ASN A 28 -6.01 -29.79 21.11
C ASN A 28 -5.37 -29.15 22.36
N GLY A 29 -5.80 -27.93 22.73
CA GLY A 29 -5.27 -27.20 23.87
C GLY A 29 -3.89 -26.59 23.64
N SER A 30 -3.49 -26.39 22.38
CA SER A 30 -2.27 -25.69 22.00
C SER A 30 -2.35 -24.18 22.30
N SER A 31 -1.25 -23.46 22.02
CA SER A 31 -1.13 -22.04 22.31
C SER A 31 -2.04 -21.18 21.42
N THR A 32 -2.62 -20.13 22.00
CA THR A 32 -3.27 -19.02 21.29
C THR A 32 -2.34 -17.82 21.08
N ILE A 33 -1.08 -17.94 21.49
CA ILE A 33 -0.07 -16.89 21.30
C ILE A 33 0.39 -16.93 19.85
N LEU A 34 0.10 -15.85 19.13
CA LEU A 34 0.56 -15.61 17.78
C LEU A 34 1.81 -14.72 17.84
N GLU A 35 2.95 -15.25 17.44
CA GLU A 35 4.22 -14.51 17.44
C GLU A 35 4.21 -13.31 16.48
N ALA A 36 5.16 -12.40 16.66
CA ALA A 36 5.38 -11.27 15.73
C ALA A 36 5.55 -11.79 14.30
N HIS A 37 4.87 -11.17 13.34
CA HIS A 37 4.86 -11.61 11.92
C HIS A 37 4.38 -13.05 11.70
N GLY A 38 3.77 -13.69 12.71
CA GLY A 38 3.28 -15.07 12.63
C GLY A 38 1.91 -15.20 11.95
N TYR A 39 1.61 -16.42 11.51
CA TYR A 39 0.33 -16.80 10.91
C TYR A 39 -0.44 -17.78 11.80
N ALA A 40 -1.76 -17.71 11.71
CA ALA A 40 -2.67 -18.65 12.35
C ALA A 40 -3.60 -19.25 11.27
N VAL A 41 -3.89 -20.54 11.40
CA VAL A 41 -4.94 -21.20 10.61
C VAL A 41 -6.09 -21.53 11.55
N ILE A 42 -7.30 -21.09 11.20
CA ILE A 42 -8.52 -21.33 11.96
C ILE A 42 -9.33 -22.41 11.22
N THR A 43 -9.77 -23.43 11.95
CA THR A 43 -10.60 -24.51 11.40
C THR A 43 -11.73 -24.87 12.36
N ASP A 44 -12.56 -25.83 11.97
CA ASP A 44 -13.47 -26.53 12.86
C ASP A 44 -12.73 -27.31 13.97
N GLU A 45 -13.39 -27.65 15.08
CA GLU A 45 -12.76 -28.27 16.28
C GLU A 45 -11.90 -29.50 15.95
N ASP A 46 -12.44 -30.44 15.17
CA ASP A 46 -11.77 -31.71 14.87
C ASP A 46 -10.96 -31.71 13.57
N SER A 47 -10.85 -30.56 12.89
CA SER A 47 -10.17 -30.47 11.59
C SER A 47 -8.66 -30.56 11.74
N VAL A 48 -8.05 -31.59 11.14
CA VAL A 48 -6.59 -31.78 11.13
C VAL A 48 -5.98 -31.21 9.86
N VAL A 49 -5.11 -30.22 10.01
CA VAL A 49 -4.37 -29.58 8.90
C VAL A 49 -2.87 -29.71 9.06
N VAL A 50 -2.15 -29.70 7.94
CA VAL A 50 -0.68 -29.63 7.94
C VAL A 50 -0.28 -28.19 7.66
N ILE A 51 0.31 -27.54 8.65
CA ILE A 51 0.78 -26.15 8.57
C ILE A 51 2.25 -26.06 9.00
N PRO A 52 2.99 -25.00 8.61
CA PRO A 52 4.35 -24.78 9.09
C PRO A 52 4.42 -24.71 10.62
N ASN A 53 5.52 -25.18 11.20
CA ASN A 53 5.76 -25.12 12.64
C ASN A 53 5.96 -23.69 13.19
N THR A 54 6.09 -22.70 12.30
CA THR A 54 6.13 -21.26 12.62
C THR A 54 4.74 -20.66 12.80
N SER A 55 3.69 -21.43 12.53
CA SER A 55 2.30 -20.99 12.54
C SER A 55 1.52 -21.76 13.60
N ILE A 56 0.46 -21.14 14.10
CA ILE A 56 -0.41 -21.78 15.11
C ILE A 56 -1.70 -22.28 14.47
N HIS A 57 -2.25 -23.34 15.05
CA HIS A 57 -3.53 -23.91 14.62
C HIS A 57 -4.57 -23.58 15.70
N LEU A 58 -5.56 -22.79 15.31
CA LEU A 58 -6.71 -22.44 16.11
C LEU A 58 -7.95 -23.18 15.61
N THR A 59 -8.90 -23.39 16.50
CA THR A 59 -10.20 -23.94 16.16
C THR A 59 -11.35 -23.14 16.75
N THR A 60 -12.52 -23.32 16.17
CA THR A 60 -13.79 -23.12 16.86
C THR A 60 -13.96 -24.18 17.96
N GLN A 61 -14.83 -23.92 18.93
CA GLN A 61 -15.04 -24.81 20.09
C GLN A 61 -16.10 -25.89 19.84
N ASP A 62 -16.51 -26.05 18.58
CA ASP A 62 -17.44 -27.05 18.12
C ASP A 62 -17.14 -27.46 16.67
N ASN A 63 -17.94 -28.40 16.16
CA ASN A 63 -17.89 -28.88 14.77
C ASN A 63 -18.96 -28.22 13.87
N SER A 64 -19.28 -26.96 14.14
CA SER A 64 -20.28 -26.18 13.40
C SER A 64 -19.79 -24.79 13.02
N MET A 65 -18.48 -24.60 12.87
CA MET A 65 -17.87 -23.32 12.48
C MET A 65 -18.72 -22.58 11.44
N CYS A 66 -19.25 -21.40 11.80
CA CYS A 66 -20.03 -20.53 10.92
C CYS A 66 -21.18 -21.28 10.21
N SER A 67 -22.08 -21.89 10.98
CA SER A 67 -23.27 -22.57 10.41
C SER A 67 -22.95 -23.72 9.44
N TYR A 68 -21.97 -24.56 9.78
CA TYR A 68 -21.48 -25.71 9.00
C TYR A 68 -20.58 -25.37 7.80
N GLY A 69 -19.82 -24.28 7.91
CA GLY A 69 -18.77 -23.90 6.99
C GLY A 69 -19.12 -22.68 6.15
N LEU A 70 -18.08 -22.10 5.55
CA LEU A 70 -18.17 -20.88 4.78
C LEU A 70 -18.71 -21.14 3.37
N SER A 71 -19.60 -20.27 2.88
CA SER A 71 -20.24 -20.35 1.57
C SER A 71 -19.27 -20.06 0.42
N ASN A 72 -19.29 -20.86 -0.65
CA ASN A 72 -18.54 -20.54 -1.88
C ASN A 72 -19.17 -19.41 -2.70
N SER A 73 -20.40 -18.98 -2.37
CA SER A 73 -21.13 -17.91 -3.09
C SER A 73 -21.10 -16.57 -2.35
N GLY A 74 -20.22 -16.42 -1.36
CA GLY A 74 -20.04 -15.20 -0.60
C GLY A 74 -20.85 -15.11 0.68
N GLU A 75 -20.26 -14.38 1.64
CA GLU A 75 -20.77 -14.05 2.98
C GLU A 75 -19.81 -13.05 3.64
N THR A 76 -20.16 -12.55 4.83
CA THR A 76 -19.33 -11.62 5.60
C THR A 76 -18.63 -12.28 6.77
N ILE A 77 -17.30 -12.40 6.71
CA ILE A 77 -16.49 -12.88 7.83
C ILE A 77 -16.08 -11.69 8.70
N ILE A 78 -16.32 -11.79 10.01
CA ILE A 78 -15.98 -10.75 11.00
C ILE A 78 -15.08 -11.35 12.08
N LEU A 79 -13.91 -10.74 12.28
CA LEU A 79 -12.98 -11.08 13.35
C LEU A 79 -13.03 -10.02 14.45
N ARG A 80 -13.14 -10.45 15.71
CA ARG A 80 -13.17 -9.56 16.87
C ARG A 80 -12.16 -9.97 17.92
N ASP A 81 -11.62 -8.97 18.63
CA ASP A 81 -10.76 -9.19 19.78
C ASP A 81 -11.55 -9.63 21.03
N ASP A 82 -10.84 -9.85 22.13
CA ASP A 82 -11.38 -10.25 23.42
C ASP A 82 -12.23 -9.18 24.12
N GLU A 83 -12.20 -7.93 23.61
CA GLU A 83 -13.08 -6.83 24.02
C GLU A 83 -14.28 -6.66 23.06
N ASN A 84 -14.49 -7.60 22.14
CA ASN A 84 -15.57 -7.62 21.13
C ASN A 84 -15.47 -6.49 20.08
N LYS A 85 -14.31 -5.85 19.95
CA LYS A 85 -14.06 -4.83 18.93
C LYS A 85 -13.70 -5.52 17.61
N ILE A 86 -14.24 -5.00 16.50
CA ILE A 86 -13.91 -5.50 15.16
C ILE A 86 -12.43 -5.23 14.87
N VAL A 87 -11.69 -6.28 14.56
CA VAL A 87 -10.29 -6.24 14.14
C VAL A 87 -10.22 -6.19 12.62
N ASP A 88 -10.95 -7.07 11.94
CA ASP A 88 -11.06 -7.09 10.47
C ASP A 88 -12.45 -7.60 10.04
N VAL A 89 -12.85 -7.24 8.83
CA VAL A 89 -14.10 -7.69 8.19
C VAL A 89 -13.92 -7.80 6.69
N VAL A 90 -14.35 -8.92 6.11
CA VAL A 90 -14.40 -9.13 4.67
C VAL A 90 -15.79 -9.62 4.30
N THR A 91 -16.43 -8.96 3.33
CA THR A 91 -17.59 -9.52 2.63
C THR A 91 -17.08 -10.01 1.29
N TYR A 92 -16.92 -11.32 1.16
CA TYR A 92 -16.43 -11.93 -0.08
C TYR A 92 -17.60 -12.44 -0.93
N ASP A 93 -17.32 -12.68 -2.20
CA ASP A 93 -18.23 -13.27 -3.18
C ASP A 93 -17.42 -14.29 -4.01
N ASP A 94 -18.00 -14.79 -5.10
CA ASP A 94 -17.32 -15.64 -6.09
C ASP A 94 -16.30 -14.84 -6.92
N TRP A 95 -15.22 -14.40 -6.26
CA TRP A 95 -14.17 -13.55 -6.84
C TRP A 95 -13.10 -14.32 -7.61
N VAL A 96 -13.03 -15.64 -7.44
CA VAL A 96 -12.00 -16.50 -8.03
C VAL A 96 -12.63 -17.78 -8.59
N ASP A 97 -11.96 -18.42 -9.54
CA ASP A 97 -12.45 -19.66 -10.15
C ASP A 97 -12.53 -20.82 -9.13
N GLU A 98 -13.44 -21.77 -9.38
CA GLU A 98 -13.58 -22.97 -8.56
C GLU A 98 -12.25 -23.74 -8.41
N ASN A 99 -12.01 -24.32 -7.23
CA ASN A 99 -10.81 -25.06 -6.82
C ASN A 99 -9.57 -24.21 -6.52
N HIS A 100 -9.76 -22.90 -6.35
CA HIS A 100 -8.69 -22.00 -5.91
C HIS A 100 -9.04 -21.35 -4.58
N SER A 101 -8.01 -21.13 -3.76
CA SER A 101 -8.15 -20.34 -2.53
C SER A 101 -8.09 -18.85 -2.84
N LEU A 102 -8.93 -18.08 -2.16
CA LEU A 102 -8.92 -16.62 -2.23
C LEU A 102 -7.83 -16.07 -1.29
N GLU A 103 -6.96 -15.22 -1.80
CA GLU A 103 -5.85 -14.61 -1.06
C GLU A 103 -5.86 -13.09 -1.17
N ARG A 104 -5.61 -12.40 -0.05
CA ARG A 104 -5.48 -10.94 -0.01
C ARG A 104 -4.15 -10.52 -0.61
N VAL A 105 -4.17 -9.49 -1.46
CA VAL A 105 -3.00 -8.96 -2.18
C VAL A 105 -2.21 -7.99 -1.30
N ASP A 106 -2.84 -6.97 -0.74
CA ASP A 106 -2.23 -6.02 0.20
C ASP A 106 -2.87 -6.10 1.58
N ILE A 107 -2.07 -6.51 2.57
CA ILE A 107 -2.45 -6.56 3.98
C ILE A 107 -2.86 -5.20 4.56
N ASN A 108 -2.45 -4.09 3.94
CA ASN A 108 -2.84 -2.73 4.34
C ASN A 108 -3.97 -2.15 3.47
N GLY A 109 -4.32 -2.80 2.35
CA GLY A 109 -5.47 -2.41 1.53
C GLY A 109 -6.79 -2.68 2.26
N TYR A 110 -7.93 -2.20 1.76
CA TYR A 110 -9.20 -2.50 2.41
C TYR A 110 -9.58 -3.98 2.19
N SER A 111 -9.95 -4.68 3.26
CA SER A 111 -10.41 -6.08 3.19
C SER A 111 -11.73 -6.22 2.42
N SER A 112 -12.54 -5.15 2.38
CA SER A 112 -13.81 -5.11 1.66
C SER A 112 -13.69 -4.70 0.19
N ASP A 113 -12.47 -4.47 -0.31
CA ASP A 113 -12.22 -4.11 -1.71
C ASP A 113 -11.91 -5.38 -2.51
N PRO A 114 -12.77 -5.80 -3.47
CA PRO A 114 -12.53 -6.99 -4.27
C PRO A 114 -11.21 -6.95 -5.05
N ASP A 115 -10.74 -5.76 -5.46
CA ASP A 115 -9.48 -5.61 -6.19
C ASP A 115 -8.25 -5.90 -5.31
N ASN A 116 -8.44 -5.98 -3.99
CA ASN A 116 -7.43 -6.36 -3.02
C ASN A 116 -7.38 -7.88 -2.75
N TRP A 117 -8.08 -8.67 -3.53
CA TRP A 117 -8.08 -10.13 -3.45
C TRP A 117 -7.81 -10.75 -4.82
N ALA A 118 -7.12 -11.89 -4.81
CA ALA A 118 -6.80 -12.62 -6.00
C ALA A 118 -6.73 -14.13 -5.71
N GLU A 119 -6.71 -14.88 -6.79
CA GLU A 119 -6.53 -16.33 -6.77
C GLU A 119 -5.14 -16.71 -6.29
N SER A 120 -5.04 -17.65 -5.34
CA SER A 120 -3.77 -18.24 -4.95
C SER A 120 -3.06 -18.90 -6.14
N ILE A 121 -1.79 -18.53 -6.35
CA ILE A 121 -0.91 -19.14 -7.36
C ILE A 121 -0.56 -20.58 -6.98
N GLU A 122 -0.47 -20.88 -5.67
CA GLU A 122 -0.06 -22.19 -5.16
C GLU A 122 -1.23 -23.14 -4.83
N GLY A 123 -2.48 -22.75 -5.15
CA GLY A 123 -3.71 -23.44 -4.72
C GLY A 123 -4.14 -23.18 -3.27
N GLY A 124 -3.24 -22.61 -2.46
CA GLY A 124 -3.50 -21.97 -1.17
C GLY A 124 -2.25 -21.97 -0.29
N THR A 125 -2.05 -20.92 0.52
CA THR A 125 -0.90 -20.79 1.44
C THR A 125 -1.29 -20.83 2.93
N PRO A 126 -1.97 -21.88 3.43
CA PRO A 126 -2.42 -21.93 4.83
C PRO A 126 -1.25 -21.86 5.80
N GLY A 127 -1.28 -20.87 6.69
CA GLY A 127 -0.23 -20.67 7.69
C GLY A 127 1.06 -20.10 7.11
N GLN A 128 1.04 -19.51 5.91
CA GLN A 128 2.16 -18.83 5.28
C GLN A 128 1.71 -17.48 4.71
N GLU A 129 2.68 -16.71 4.20
CA GLU A 129 2.39 -15.52 3.41
C GLU A 129 1.62 -15.89 2.13
N ASN A 130 0.64 -15.06 1.76
CA ASN A 130 -0.14 -15.23 0.55
C ASN A 130 0.78 -15.21 -0.68
N SER A 131 0.53 -16.12 -1.63
CA SER A 131 1.30 -16.25 -2.87
C SER A 131 1.16 -15.03 -3.81
N VAL A 132 0.02 -14.34 -3.72
CA VAL A 132 -0.25 -13.07 -4.42
C VAL A 132 0.12 -11.84 -3.59
N SER A 133 0.69 -12.04 -2.41
CA SER A 133 0.98 -10.94 -1.51
C SER A 133 1.99 -10.00 -2.14
N VAL A 134 1.71 -8.71 -2.02
CA VAL A 134 2.72 -7.66 -2.18
C VAL A 134 3.46 -7.37 -0.87
N SER A 135 3.40 -8.26 0.13
CA SER A 135 3.91 -8.05 1.50
C SER A 135 5.39 -8.39 1.71
N GLY A 136 6.29 -7.73 0.97
CA GLY A 136 7.69 -7.57 1.37
C GLY A 136 8.10 -6.11 1.67
N GLY A 137 7.21 -5.15 1.38
CA GLY A 137 7.66 -3.84 0.98
C GLY A 137 6.98 -2.60 1.57
N CYS A 138 7.68 -1.49 1.46
CA CYS A 138 7.14 -0.14 1.58
C CYS A 138 6.73 0.39 0.20
N ASP A 139 6.03 1.51 0.13
CA ASP A 139 5.82 2.23 -1.14
C ASP A 139 5.95 3.72 -0.85
N TRP A 140 6.70 4.40 -1.71
CA TRP A 140 6.99 5.81 -1.59
C TRP A 140 6.74 6.50 -2.92
N THR A 141 6.26 7.74 -2.88
CA THR A 141 6.20 8.58 -4.07
C THR A 141 6.69 9.99 -3.75
N LEU A 142 6.81 10.81 -4.78
CA LEU A 142 7.21 12.20 -4.69
C LEU A 142 6.05 13.12 -5.05
N GLN A 143 6.14 14.36 -4.57
CA GLN A 143 5.34 15.48 -5.07
C GLN A 143 6.26 16.65 -5.38
N ILE A 144 6.12 17.22 -6.57
CA ILE A 144 6.71 18.51 -6.93
C ILE A 144 5.70 19.59 -6.53
N ILE A 145 6.04 20.39 -5.51
CA ILE A 145 5.20 21.48 -5.04
C ILE A 145 5.60 22.75 -5.78
N LEU A 146 4.66 23.28 -6.56
CA LEU A 146 4.75 24.50 -7.37
C LEU A 146 3.56 25.41 -7.07
N ASN A 147 3.74 26.72 -7.20
CA ASN A 147 2.67 27.71 -7.06
C ASN A 147 2.12 28.16 -8.43
N GLY A 148 2.00 27.24 -9.38
CA GLY A 148 1.57 27.52 -10.76
C GLY A 148 2.31 26.66 -11.77
N SER A 149 2.17 27.01 -13.04
CA SER A 149 2.87 26.37 -14.17
C SER A 149 3.59 27.37 -15.07
N VAL A 150 3.45 28.67 -14.82
CA VAL A 150 4.03 29.76 -15.61
C VAL A 150 4.73 30.72 -14.65
N PHE A 151 6.01 31.02 -14.87
CA PHE A 151 6.86 31.73 -13.91
C PHE A 151 7.83 32.69 -14.60
N GLU A 152 8.18 33.79 -13.95
CA GLU A 152 9.37 34.59 -14.31
C GLU A 152 10.64 34.00 -13.68
N ASP A 153 10.53 33.60 -12.41
CA ASP A 153 11.56 32.87 -11.67
C ASP A 153 10.89 31.73 -10.89
N PRO A 154 10.98 30.48 -11.37
CA PRO A 154 10.27 29.37 -10.75
C PRO A 154 10.92 28.96 -9.42
N GLU A 155 10.11 28.74 -8.39
CA GLU A 155 10.53 28.05 -7.17
C GLU A 155 9.75 26.76 -7.00
N PHE A 156 10.43 25.68 -6.61
CA PHE A 156 9.76 24.41 -6.33
C PHE A 156 10.30 23.74 -5.06
N GLN A 157 9.49 22.87 -4.48
CA GLN A 157 9.91 21.95 -3.41
C GLN A 157 9.65 20.51 -3.83
N ILE A 158 10.45 19.60 -3.29
CA ILE A 158 10.19 18.17 -3.41
C ILE A 158 9.71 17.66 -2.05
N LYS A 159 8.59 16.94 -2.08
CA LYS A 159 8.03 16.27 -0.93
C LYS A 159 8.07 14.76 -1.15
N VAL A 160 8.51 14.03 -0.13
CA VAL A 160 8.45 12.56 -0.10
C VAL A 160 7.17 12.15 0.63
N VAL A 161 6.43 11.21 0.06
CA VAL A 161 5.13 10.72 0.53
C VAL A 161 5.22 9.21 0.70
N LYS A 162 4.80 8.70 1.85
CA LYS A 162 4.63 7.27 2.08
C LYS A 162 3.24 6.87 1.60
N LEU A 163 3.17 5.80 0.80
CA LEU A 163 1.93 5.19 0.34
C LEU A 163 1.65 3.87 1.06
N LYS A 164 2.70 3.11 1.41
CA LYS A 164 2.60 1.80 2.09
C LYS A 164 3.71 1.57 3.12
N GLY A 165 3.40 0.75 4.12
CA GLY A 165 4.34 0.19 5.10
C GLY A 165 4.52 1.07 6.35
N GLU A 166 4.51 0.49 7.53
CA GLU A 166 4.59 1.26 8.78
C GLU A 166 6.03 1.61 9.20
N GLU A 167 7.01 0.84 8.75
CA GLU A 167 8.40 1.00 9.15
C GLU A 167 9.08 2.24 8.59
N ARG A 168 10.16 2.67 9.26
CA ARG A 168 11.00 3.76 8.76
C ARG A 168 11.89 3.26 7.64
N ALA A 169 11.96 4.01 6.54
CA ALA A 169 12.87 3.73 5.44
C ALA A 169 14.03 4.72 5.39
N ASN A 170 15.10 4.34 4.71
CA ASN A 170 16.09 5.27 4.17
C ASN A 170 15.91 5.29 2.65
N LEU A 171 16.07 6.45 2.03
CA LEU A 171 15.97 6.59 0.57
C LEU A 171 16.83 7.75 0.06
N THR A 172 17.02 7.81 -1.25
CA THR A 172 17.74 8.89 -1.92
C THR A 172 16.81 9.59 -2.89
N VAL A 173 16.78 10.94 -2.85
CA VAL A 173 16.02 11.75 -3.80
C VAL A 173 16.98 12.38 -4.80
N GLU A 174 16.81 12.02 -6.06
CA GLU A 174 17.48 12.60 -7.22
C GLU A 174 16.54 13.58 -7.93
N LYS A 175 17.10 14.63 -8.52
CA LYS A 175 16.31 15.65 -9.20
C LYS A 175 17.13 16.39 -10.24
N TRP A 176 16.49 16.71 -11.35
CA TRP A 176 17.10 17.43 -12.47
C TRP A 176 16.00 18.17 -13.27
N ILE A 177 16.42 19.02 -14.18
CA ILE A 177 15.55 19.79 -15.06
C ILE A 177 15.98 19.51 -16.49
N GLU A 178 14.99 19.16 -17.31
CA GLU A 178 15.15 18.97 -18.75
C GLU A 178 14.52 20.16 -19.49
N ASP A 179 15.13 20.56 -20.61
CA ASP A 179 14.49 21.44 -21.59
C ASP A 179 13.38 20.69 -22.36
N SER A 180 12.63 21.42 -23.19
CA SER A 180 11.55 20.87 -24.01
C SER A 180 12.00 19.81 -25.03
N THR A 181 13.31 19.69 -25.29
CA THR A 181 13.90 18.71 -26.21
C THR A 181 14.49 17.50 -25.49
N GLY A 182 14.47 17.49 -24.15
CA GLY A 182 14.97 16.41 -23.32
C GLY A 182 16.45 16.54 -22.92
N ASN A 183 17.13 17.66 -23.20
CA ASN A 183 18.48 17.88 -22.69
C ASN A 183 18.41 18.30 -21.22
N ILE A 184 19.36 17.81 -20.42
CA ILE A 184 19.45 18.20 -19.01
C ILE A 184 20.07 19.59 -18.91
N ASP A 185 19.27 20.56 -18.49
CA ASP A 185 19.70 21.94 -18.24
C ASP A 185 20.37 22.07 -16.86
N LYS A 186 19.84 21.35 -15.86
CA LYS A 186 20.34 21.41 -14.48
C LYS A 186 20.18 20.12 -13.72
N THR A 187 21.26 19.67 -13.07
CA THR A 187 21.24 18.53 -12.14
C THR A 187 21.56 19.00 -10.73
N TYR A 188 20.86 18.46 -9.74
CA TYR A 188 21.14 18.74 -8.34
C TYR A 188 21.79 17.55 -7.66
N SER A 189 22.59 17.79 -6.63
CA SER A 189 23.16 16.71 -5.82
C SER A 189 22.05 15.82 -5.24
N PRO A 190 22.20 14.48 -5.32
CA PRO A 190 21.30 13.54 -4.68
C PRO A 190 21.23 13.79 -3.17
N ARG A 191 20.05 13.63 -2.60
CA ARG A 191 19.82 13.82 -1.16
C ARG A 191 19.47 12.50 -0.51
N TYR A 192 20.39 11.97 0.30
CA TYR A 192 20.10 10.85 1.18
C TYR A 192 19.24 11.29 2.37
N ILE A 193 18.19 10.52 2.65
CA ILE A 193 17.24 10.74 3.72
C ILE A 193 17.21 9.47 4.58
N LYS A 194 17.40 9.64 5.89
CA LYS A 194 17.46 8.53 6.84
C LYS A 194 16.22 8.49 7.72
N ASN A 195 15.74 7.28 8.03
CA ASN A 195 14.71 7.00 9.00
C ASN A 195 13.41 7.81 8.77
N ILE A 196 12.99 7.94 7.51
CA ILE A 196 11.75 8.63 7.16
C ILE A 196 10.57 7.74 7.53
N LEU A 197 9.68 8.27 8.37
CA LEU A 197 8.42 7.62 8.77
C LEU A 197 7.25 8.17 7.97
N ASN A 198 7.20 9.50 7.86
CA ASN A 198 6.10 10.29 7.33
C ASN A 198 6.62 11.39 6.40
N TYR A 199 5.68 12.14 5.79
CA TYR A 199 5.91 13.26 4.87
C TYR A 199 7.12 14.14 5.21
N GLN A 200 8.03 14.33 4.25
CA GLN A 200 9.17 15.24 4.38
C GLN A 200 9.27 16.20 3.20
N THR A 201 9.38 17.50 3.46
CA THR A 201 9.56 18.55 2.45
C THR A 201 11.01 19.03 2.41
N SER A 202 11.51 19.33 1.21
CA SER A 202 12.80 20.00 1.04
C SER A 202 12.71 21.52 1.19
N SER A 203 13.87 22.17 1.34
CA SER A 203 14.00 23.59 1.05
C SER A 203 13.53 23.91 -0.37
N LYS A 204 13.11 25.16 -0.59
CA LYS A 204 12.81 25.66 -1.93
C LYS A 204 14.05 25.63 -2.82
N TYR A 205 13.86 25.35 -4.09
CA TYR A 205 14.87 25.38 -5.13
C TYR A 205 14.52 26.43 -6.17
N SER A 206 15.49 27.27 -6.50
CA SER A 206 15.40 28.30 -7.55
C SER A 206 16.42 27.94 -8.64
N PRO A 207 15.99 27.46 -9.82
CA PRO A 207 16.88 26.93 -10.85
C PRO A 207 17.57 28.00 -11.70
N SER A 208 17.03 29.22 -11.81
CA SER A 208 17.54 30.28 -12.71
C SER A 208 17.64 29.78 -14.16
N LEU A 209 16.49 29.51 -14.78
CA LEU A 209 16.38 28.97 -16.14
C LEU A 209 16.32 30.10 -17.18
N ALA A 210 16.59 29.76 -18.45
CA ALA A 210 16.41 30.73 -19.53
C ALA A 210 14.91 31.05 -19.72
N LYS A 211 14.65 32.30 -20.10
CA LYS A 211 13.28 32.79 -20.36
C LYS A 211 12.83 32.39 -21.77
N GLY A 212 11.52 32.29 -21.96
CA GLY A 212 10.87 32.00 -23.23
C GLY A 212 10.69 30.51 -23.54
N ASP A 213 11.08 29.62 -22.63
CA ASP A 213 11.11 28.17 -22.86
C ASP A 213 10.28 27.37 -21.85
N ALA A 214 9.92 26.15 -22.27
CA ALA A 214 9.29 25.14 -21.43
C ALA A 214 10.33 24.16 -20.87
N TYR A 215 10.14 23.77 -19.62
CA TYR A 215 11.02 22.87 -18.89
C TYR A 215 10.24 21.79 -18.17
N PHE A 216 10.89 20.65 -17.95
CA PHE A 216 10.38 19.57 -17.11
C PHE A 216 11.23 19.44 -15.86
N ILE A 217 10.62 19.72 -14.71
CA ILE A 217 11.21 19.36 -13.42
C ILE A 217 11.01 17.85 -13.25
N LYS A 218 12.10 17.12 -13.01
CA LYS A 218 12.11 15.68 -12.77
C LYS A 218 12.58 15.41 -11.35
N ALA A 219 11.97 14.43 -10.71
CA ALA A 219 12.43 13.93 -9.42
C ALA A 219 12.23 12.41 -9.36
N ASN A 220 13.21 11.71 -8.76
CA ASN A 220 13.21 10.27 -8.66
C ASN A 220 13.60 9.81 -7.25
N ILE A 221 12.96 8.75 -6.76
CA ILE A 221 13.40 8.03 -5.57
C ILE A 221 14.30 6.87 -5.99
N THR A 222 15.45 6.76 -5.35
CA THR A 222 16.41 5.66 -5.55
C THR A 222 16.91 5.13 -4.20
N ASN A 223 17.50 3.94 -4.20
CA ASN A 223 18.15 3.33 -3.03
C ASN A 223 17.25 3.29 -1.77
N VAL A 224 16.01 2.85 -1.93
CA VAL A 224 15.07 2.63 -0.81
C VAL A 224 15.54 1.43 0.02
N SER A 225 15.56 1.56 1.35
CA SER A 225 16.09 0.52 2.25
C SER A 225 15.11 -0.60 2.58
N CYS A 226 13.87 -0.49 2.11
CA CYS A 226 12.85 -1.52 2.11
C CYS A 226 12.54 -1.88 0.65
N GLU A 227 11.93 -3.05 0.44
CA GLU A 227 11.45 -3.43 -0.89
C GLU A 227 10.35 -2.45 -1.30
N ASP A 228 10.55 -1.69 -2.37
CA ASP A 228 9.55 -0.72 -2.82
C ASP A 228 8.53 -1.43 -3.71
N ALA A 229 7.28 -1.48 -3.26
CA ALA A 229 6.20 -2.24 -3.89
C ALA A 229 5.81 -1.67 -5.27
N ASN A 230 6.13 -0.41 -5.58
CA ASN A 230 5.76 0.22 -6.84
C ASN A 230 6.84 1.15 -7.40
N LEU A 231 7.85 0.58 -8.06
CA LEU A 231 8.91 1.37 -8.68
C LEU A 231 8.43 2.32 -9.80
N SER A 232 7.22 2.14 -10.34
CA SER A 232 6.71 2.98 -11.44
C SER A 232 6.28 4.38 -10.99
N ASN A 233 5.98 4.56 -9.70
CA ASN A 233 5.55 5.84 -9.12
C ASN A 233 6.72 6.68 -8.54
N ASN A 234 7.95 6.15 -8.61
CA ASN A 234 9.15 6.76 -8.03
C ASN A 234 9.67 7.93 -8.86
N LEU A 235 9.46 7.90 -10.18
CA LEU A 235 9.83 8.95 -11.11
C LEU A 235 8.63 9.84 -11.42
N ILE A 236 8.72 11.12 -11.06
CA ILE A 236 7.68 12.11 -11.35
C ILE A 236 8.22 13.26 -12.20
N SER A 237 7.30 13.96 -12.87
CA SER A 237 7.61 15.11 -13.71
C SER A 237 6.55 16.19 -13.58
N ALA A 238 6.97 17.45 -13.59
CA ALA A 238 6.09 18.60 -13.73
C ALA A 238 6.61 19.52 -14.84
N MET A 239 5.73 19.92 -15.75
CA MET A 239 6.05 20.92 -16.78
C MET A 239 5.85 22.33 -16.23
N ILE A 240 6.81 23.21 -16.52
CA ILE A 240 6.72 24.64 -16.24
C ILE A 240 7.09 25.44 -17.51
N PHE A 241 6.58 26.66 -17.61
CA PHE A 241 6.96 27.64 -18.62
C PHE A 241 7.62 28.84 -17.96
N VAL A 242 8.77 29.26 -18.46
CA VAL A 242 9.47 30.45 -17.96
C VAL A 242 9.23 31.59 -18.94
N VAL A 243 8.49 32.61 -18.53
CA VAL A 243 8.11 33.72 -19.43
C VAL A 243 9.26 34.69 -19.64
N ASP A 244 9.31 35.27 -20.85
CA ASP A 244 10.06 36.48 -21.10
C ASP A 244 9.20 37.72 -20.79
N GLU A 245 9.76 38.72 -20.12
CA GLU A 245 9.05 39.92 -19.67
C GLU A 245 8.43 40.72 -20.84
N GLU A 246 8.84 40.46 -22.09
CA GLU A 246 8.32 41.17 -23.27
C GLU A 246 7.00 40.64 -23.85
N GLN A 247 6.41 39.56 -23.31
CA GLN A 247 5.04 39.20 -23.68
C GLN A 247 4.05 39.60 -22.60
N SER A 248 3.72 40.89 -22.58
CA SER A 248 2.48 41.37 -21.99
C SER A 248 1.33 40.52 -22.54
N ILE A 249 0.67 39.77 -21.67
CA ILE A 249 -0.56 39.03 -21.97
C ILE A 249 -1.52 40.02 -22.63
N ASN A 250 -1.78 39.87 -23.92
CA ASN A 250 -2.86 40.59 -24.57
C ASN A 250 -4.17 39.87 -24.17
N PRO A 251 -5.05 40.46 -23.34
CA PRO A 251 -6.27 39.80 -22.89
C PRO A 251 -7.28 39.54 -24.02
N ASN A 252 -6.98 39.92 -25.27
CA ASN A 252 -7.80 39.70 -26.45
C ASN A 252 -7.39 38.52 -27.33
N SER A 253 -6.52 37.60 -26.87
CA SER A 253 -6.25 36.37 -27.64
C SER A 253 -7.38 35.34 -27.46
N SER A 254 -8.58 35.68 -27.90
CA SER A 254 -9.66 34.71 -28.12
C SER A 254 -9.44 34.01 -29.45
N ILE A 255 -9.32 32.68 -29.43
CA ILE A 255 -9.43 31.85 -30.63
C ILE A 255 -10.90 31.89 -31.07
N ASN A 256 -11.19 32.58 -32.17
CA ASN A 256 -12.47 32.44 -32.86
C ASN A 256 -12.43 31.15 -33.67
N ILE A 257 -13.12 30.12 -33.18
CA ILE A 257 -13.48 28.94 -33.97
C ILE A 257 -14.65 29.40 -34.85
N SER A 258 -14.44 29.45 -36.16
CA SER A 258 -15.54 29.63 -37.12
C SER A 258 -16.17 28.26 -37.38
N GLU A 259 -17.51 28.23 -37.36
CA GLU A 259 -18.37 27.07 -37.65
C GLU A 259 -18.16 26.48 -39.04
#